data_AF-A0A956LEY2-F1
#
_entry.id   AF-A0A956LEY2-F1
#
_cell.length_a   1.000
_cell.length_b   1.000
_cell.length_c   1.000
_cell.angle_alpha   90.00
_cell.angle_beta   90.00
_cell.angle_gamma   90.00
#
_symmetry.space_group_name_H-M   'P 1'
#
loop_
_entity.id
_entity.type
_entity.pdbx_description
1 polymer ?
#
loop_
_entity_poly.entity_id
_entity_poly.type
_entity_poly.pdbx_seq_one_letter_code
_entity_poly.pdbx_strand_id
1 'polypeptide(L)'
;MLDALDRSVPSPPPTPARLKDRPMPPPPDYKLSEGGPFFALHLLPLLAIFTGTTWVDWAVCFGLFFLRMFAITGFYHRYFSHRTFKTSRWFQLVMAVWAMSSSQKGVMWWASTHRQHHKYSDLPWDPHSPAQRGLFYAHVGWIFDRNHDETDMERVKDLARYPELVWLGKHWMVPPIALGVLVWWFLGWSGLLIGFMLSTALLWHGTYTINSLSHVFGTQRFESGDTSRNNWALALLTLGEG
;
A
#
# COMPACT_ATOMS: atom_id res chain seq x y z
N MET A 1 -3.65 23.01 -9.37
CA MET A 1 -4.00 22.32 -8.11
C MET A 1 -2.85 21.46 -7.61
N LEU A 2 -2.30 20.55 -8.43
CA LEU A 2 -1.13 19.75 -8.08
C LEU A 2 0.11 20.60 -7.73
N ASP A 3 0.44 21.63 -8.52
CA ASP A 3 1.56 22.53 -8.21
C ASP A 3 1.42 23.29 -6.87
N ALA A 4 0.19 23.55 -6.43
CA ALA A 4 -0.06 24.20 -5.15
C ALA A 4 0.10 23.23 -3.97
N LEU A 5 -0.25 21.95 -4.18
CA LEU A 5 -0.04 20.87 -3.21
C LEU A 5 1.44 20.49 -3.10
N ASP A 6 2.18 20.44 -4.21
CA ASP A 6 3.63 20.17 -4.18
C ASP A 6 4.40 21.27 -3.45
N ARG A 7 3.96 22.53 -3.53
CA ARG A 7 4.53 23.63 -2.73
C ARG A 7 4.28 23.50 -1.23
N SER A 8 3.30 22.68 -0.81
CA SER A 8 3.04 22.43 0.61
C SER A 8 3.87 21.30 1.20
N VAL A 9 4.61 20.57 0.36
CA VAL A 9 5.51 19.50 0.82
C VAL A 9 6.69 20.11 1.59
N PRO A 10 6.97 19.67 2.83
CA PRO A 10 8.11 20.14 3.59
C PRO A 10 9.44 19.80 2.90
N SER A 11 10.47 20.62 3.10
CA SER A 11 11.81 20.30 2.61
C SER A 11 12.35 19.03 3.27
N PRO A 12 13.09 18.19 2.55
CA PRO A 12 13.62 16.95 3.10
C PRO A 12 14.62 17.21 4.23
N PRO A 13 14.70 16.32 5.24
CA PRO A 13 15.69 16.41 6.30
C PRO A 13 17.12 16.25 5.75
N PRO A 14 18.14 16.79 6.45
CA PRO A 14 19.52 16.60 6.07
C PRO A 14 19.91 15.12 6.15
N THR A 15 20.76 14.67 5.22
CA THR A 15 21.24 13.28 5.22
C THR A 15 22.12 13.01 6.45
N PRO A 16 21.80 11.98 7.27
CA PRO A 16 22.60 11.62 8.44
C PRO A 16 24.05 11.28 8.07
N ALA A 17 25.00 11.58 8.96
CA ALA A 17 26.44 11.33 8.73
C ALA A 17 26.75 9.88 8.32
N ARG A 18 26.07 8.90 8.93
CA ARG A 18 26.22 7.46 8.64
C ARG A 18 25.79 7.05 7.22
N LEU A 19 25.09 7.91 6.48
CA LEU A 19 24.58 7.65 5.13
C LEU A 19 25.24 8.53 4.06
N LYS A 20 26.23 9.38 4.42
CA LYS A 20 26.85 10.33 3.48
C LYS A 20 27.48 9.66 2.27
N ASP A 21 28.12 8.51 2.47
CA ASP A 21 28.81 7.78 1.41
C ASP A 21 27.92 6.71 0.75
N ARG A 22 26.64 6.64 1.12
CA ARG A 22 25.71 5.70 0.49
C ARG A 22 25.47 6.15 -0.95
N PRO A 23 25.59 5.24 -1.95
CA PRO A 23 25.30 5.60 -3.33
C PRO A 23 23.86 6.07 -3.48
N MET A 24 23.66 7.17 -4.20
CA MET A 24 22.32 7.66 -4.52
C MET A 24 21.53 6.61 -5.31
N PRO A 25 20.21 6.49 -5.08
CA PRO A 25 19.41 5.58 -5.88
C PRO A 25 19.37 6.07 -7.34
N PRO A 26 19.18 5.14 -8.30
CA PRO A 26 18.98 5.53 -9.69
C PRO A 26 17.73 6.42 -9.83
N PRO A 27 17.63 7.19 -10.93
CA PRO A 27 16.39 7.86 -11.27
C PRO A 27 15.26 6.81 -11.46
N PRO A 28 13.98 7.20 -11.26
CA PRO A 28 12.84 6.30 -11.47
C PRO A 28 12.84 5.64 -12.86
N ASP A 29 12.62 4.33 -12.92
CA ASP A 29 12.44 3.57 -14.17
C ASP A 29 10.94 3.28 -14.36
N TYR A 30 10.23 4.22 -14.98
CA TYR A 30 8.79 4.11 -15.16
C TYR A 30 8.41 3.11 -16.25
N LYS A 31 7.52 2.16 -15.94
CA LYS A 31 6.96 1.24 -16.94
C LYS A 31 5.45 1.18 -16.91
N LEU A 32 4.84 2.20 -17.49
CA LEU A 32 3.38 2.34 -17.61
C LEU A 32 2.73 1.20 -18.39
N SER A 33 3.47 0.53 -19.29
CA SER A 33 2.95 -0.62 -20.05
C SER A 33 2.58 -1.82 -19.16
N GLU A 34 3.12 -1.91 -17.95
CA GLU A 34 2.75 -2.93 -16.96
C GLU A 34 1.60 -2.47 -16.05
N GLY A 35 1.16 -1.22 -16.18
CA GLY A 35 0.06 -0.63 -15.42
C GLY A 35 -1.34 -1.11 -15.82
N GLY A 36 -1.47 -2.01 -16.80
CA GLY A 36 -2.76 -2.51 -17.30
C GLY A 36 -3.73 -2.93 -16.19
N PRO A 37 -3.34 -3.82 -15.24
CA PRO A 37 -4.20 -4.20 -14.12
C PRO A 37 -4.59 -3.02 -13.21
N PHE A 38 -3.67 -2.08 -12.99
CA PHE A 38 -3.96 -0.87 -12.22
C PHE A 38 -5.04 -0.05 -12.91
N PHE A 39 -4.88 0.29 -14.20
CA PHE A 39 -5.88 1.06 -14.94
C PHE A 39 -7.22 0.31 -15.03
N ALA A 40 -7.20 -1.01 -15.22
CA ALA A 40 -8.41 -1.83 -15.26
C ALA A 40 -9.22 -1.73 -13.95
N LEU A 41 -8.56 -1.77 -12.79
CA LEU A 41 -9.22 -1.64 -11.49
C LEU A 41 -9.85 -0.26 -11.24
N HIS A 42 -9.40 0.79 -11.94
CA HIS A 42 -10.00 2.13 -11.86
C HIS A 42 -11.10 2.35 -12.90
N LEU A 43 -10.91 1.82 -14.11
CA LEU A 43 -11.78 2.12 -15.25
C LEU A 43 -12.95 1.15 -15.39
N LEU A 44 -12.75 -0.15 -15.15
CA LEU A 44 -13.82 -1.14 -15.30
C LEU A 44 -15.00 -0.93 -14.34
N PRO A 45 -14.84 -0.44 -13.09
CA PRO A 45 -15.98 -0.09 -12.25
C PRO A 45 -16.98 0.88 -12.89
N LEU A 46 -16.54 1.72 -13.84
CA LEU A 46 -17.44 2.64 -14.56
C LEU A 46 -18.46 1.89 -15.42
N LEU A 47 -18.17 0.66 -15.85
CA LEU A 47 -19.11 -0.18 -16.60
C LEU A 47 -20.27 -0.68 -15.73
N ALA A 48 -20.20 -0.52 -14.41
CA ALA A 48 -21.27 -0.93 -13.51
C ALA A 48 -22.59 -0.21 -13.78
N ILE A 49 -22.56 0.97 -14.41
CA ILE A 49 -23.76 1.70 -14.86
C ILE A 49 -24.66 0.86 -15.78
N PHE A 50 -24.10 -0.16 -16.44
CA PHE A 50 -24.82 -1.06 -17.34
C PHE A 50 -25.25 -2.38 -16.68
N THR A 51 -24.96 -2.59 -15.38
CA THR A 51 -25.13 -3.88 -14.71
C THR A 51 -26.31 -3.96 -13.73
N GLY A 52 -27.00 -2.83 -13.48
CA GLY A 52 -28.11 -2.80 -12.51
C GLY A 52 -27.65 -2.96 -11.07
N THR A 53 -26.56 -2.27 -10.67
CA THR A 53 -25.96 -2.36 -9.33
C THR A 53 -26.99 -2.26 -8.21
N THR A 54 -26.86 -3.12 -7.21
CA THR A 54 -27.75 -3.17 -6.05
C THR A 54 -27.09 -2.53 -4.83
N TRP A 55 -27.87 -2.23 -3.79
CA TRP A 55 -27.32 -1.77 -2.52
C TRP A 55 -26.38 -2.81 -1.86
N VAL A 56 -26.56 -4.10 -2.17
CA VAL A 56 -25.71 -5.19 -1.68
C VAL A 56 -24.29 -5.06 -2.24
N ASP A 57 -24.15 -4.69 -3.52
CA ASP A 57 -22.83 -4.49 -4.16
C ASP A 57 -22.04 -3.38 -3.47
N TRP A 58 -22.73 -2.28 -3.12
CA TRP A 58 -22.16 -1.15 -2.39
C TRP A 58 -21.84 -1.49 -0.93
N ALA A 59 -22.70 -2.27 -0.27
CA ALA A 59 -22.42 -2.76 1.09
C ALA A 59 -21.18 -3.67 1.11
N VAL A 60 -21.03 -4.55 0.12
CA VAL A 60 -19.82 -5.37 -0.06
C VAL A 60 -18.61 -4.51 -0.38
N CYS A 61 -18.75 -3.48 -1.22
CA CYS A 61 -17.68 -2.53 -1.50
C CYS A 61 -17.15 -1.86 -0.22
N PHE A 62 -18.06 -1.31 0.59
CA PHE A 62 -17.73 -0.69 1.87
C PHE A 62 -17.11 -1.70 2.86
N GLY A 63 -17.71 -2.89 2.98
CA GLY A 63 -17.21 -3.95 3.85
C GLY A 63 -15.81 -4.43 3.44
N LEU A 64 -15.58 -4.69 2.16
CA LEU A 64 -14.28 -5.10 1.65
C LEU A 64 -13.22 -4.01 1.74
N PHE A 65 -13.60 -2.73 1.68
CA PHE A 65 -12.68 -1.62 1.97
C PHE A 65 -12.17 -1.72 3.41
N PHE A 66 -13.06 -1.74 4.41
CA PHE A 66 -12.65 -1.71 5.81
C PHE A 66 -12.00 -3.00 6.30
N LEU A 67 -12.50 -4.17 5.88
CA LEU A 67 -11.92 -5.46 6.24
C LEU A 67 -10.49 -5.60 5.72
N ARG A 68 -10.22 -5.10 4.51
CA ARG A 68 -8.86 -5.15 3.94
C ARG A 68 -7.98 -4.01 4.45
N MET A 69 -8.55 -2.84 4.74
CA MET A 69 -7.81 -1.77 5.43
C MET A 69 -7.31 -2.26 6.78
N PHE A 70 -8.16 -2.95 7.55
CA PHE A 70 -7.74 -3.62 8.79
C PHE A 70 -6.62 -4.63 8.55
N ALA A 71 -6.69 -5.44 7.49
CA ALA A 71 -5.64 -6.40 7.18
C ALA A 71 -4.29 -5.74 6.80
N ILE A 72 -4.33 -4.60 6.10
CA ILE A 72 -3.12 -3.82 5.80
C ILE A 72 -2.53 -3.27 7.10
N THR A 73 -3.33 -2.53 7.86
CA THR A 73 -2.95 -1.88 9.11
C THR A 73 -2.51 -2.88 10.19
N GLY A 74 -3.31 -3.92 10.41
CA GLY A 74 -3.07 -4.93 11.44
C GLY A 74 -1.96 -5.92 11.07
N PHE A 75 -1.86 -6.32 9.81
CA PHE A 75 -1.00 -7.44 9.43
C PHE A 75 0.19 -7.01 8.58
N TYR A 76 -0.02 -6.35 7.43
CA TYR A 76 1.11 -5.86 6.63
C TYR A 76 1.99 -4.91 7.43
N HIS A 77 1.36 -3.92 8.04
CA HIS A 77 2.06 -2.91 8.80
C HIS A 77 2.54 -3.46 10.16
N ARG A 78 1.62 -3.68 11.10
CA ARG A 78 1.97 -3.98 12.50
C ARG A 78 2.65 -5.34 12.68
N TYR A 79 2.16 -6.40 12.04
CA TYR A 79 2.73 -7.75 12.20
C TYR A 79 3.98 -7.98 11.34
N PHE A 80 3.84 -7.94 10.01
CA PHE A 80 4.90 -8.33 9.07
C PHE A 80 6.03 -7.30 9.01
N SER A 81 5.72 -6.00 9.13
CA SER A 81 6.75 -4.96 9.02
C SER A 81 7.38 -4.62 10.36
N HIS A 82 6.58 -4.40 11.41
CA HIS A 82 7.05 -3.93 12.73
C HIS A 82 7.13 -4.99 13.83
N ARG A 83 6.53 -6.17 13.64
CA ARG A 83 6.49 -7.24 14.64
C ARG A 83 5.96 -6.80 16.02
N THR A 84 4.92 -5.97 16.03
CA THR A 84 4.36 -5.42 17.28
C THR A 84 3.65 -6.47 18.14
N PHE A 85 3.34 -7.65 17.58
CA PHE A 85 2.79 -8.79 18.31
C PHE A 85 3.27 -10.12 17.71
N LYS A 86 3.04 -11.22 18.45
CA LYS A 86 3.36 -12.59 18.04
C LYS A 86 2.09 -13.40 17.89
N THR A 87 2.11 -14.40 17.00
CA THR A 87 1.01 -15.36 16.86
C THR A 87 1.55 -16.74 16.45
N SER A 88 0.65 -17.71 16.26
CA SER A 88 0.98 -19.03 15.73
C SER A 88 1.36 -18.97 14.24
N ARG A 89 2.16 -19.93 13.78
CA ARG A 89 2.53 -20.08 12.37
C ARG A 89 1.31 -20.22 11.45
N TRP A 90 0.27 -20.92 11.92
CA TRP A 90 -0.97 -21.05 11.17
C TRP A 90 -1.68 -19.69 11.00
N PHE A 91 -1.85 -18.96 12.10
CA PHE A 91 -2.51 -17.65 12.02
C PHE A 91 -1.67 -16.62 11.25
N GLN A 92 -0.34 -16.73 11.28
CA GLN A 92 0.55 -15.97 10.40
C GLN A 92 0.22 -16.18 8.91
N LEU A 93 -0.05 -17.42 8.49
CA LEU A 93 -0.48 -17.69 7.12
C LEU A 93 -1.86 -17.09 6.82
N VAL A 94 -2.82 -17.19 7.76
CA VAL A 94 -4.14 -16.56 7.60
C VAL A 94 -4.04 -15.03 7.43
N MET A 95 -3.25 -14.38 8.29
CA MET A 95 -2.99 -12.95 8.20
C MET A 95 -2.32 -12.55 6.88
N ALA A 96 -1.39 -13.37 6.39
CA ALA A 96 -0.74 -13.17 5.10
C ALA A 96 -1.73 -13.22 3.94
N VAL A 97 -2.57 -14.25 3.88
CA VAL A 97 -3.60 -14.41 2.83
C VAL A 97 -4.59 -13.24 2.87
N TRP A 98 -5.07 -12.87 4.06
CA TRP A 98 -6.01 -11.76 4.21
C TRP A 98 -5.38 -10.43 3.78
N ALA A 99 -4.15 -10.13 4.23
CA ALA A 99 -3.49 -8.89 3.83
C ALA A 99 -3.23 -8.85 2.30
N MET A 100 -2.84 -9.96 1.68
CA MET A 100 -2.64 -10.03 0.22
C MET A 100 -3.92 -9.86 -0.60
N SER A 101 -5.10 -10.09 -0.02
CA SER A 101 -6.38 -9.79 -0.69
C SER A 101 -6.59 -8.29 -1.00
N SER A 102 -5.73 -7.41 -0.47
CA SER A 102 -5.65 -5.99 -0.81
C SER A 102 -5.08 -5.69 -2.20
N SER A 103 -4.52 -6.70 -2.88
CA SER A 103 -3.84 -6.55 -4.18
C SER A 103 -2.60 -5.63 -4.14
N GLN A 104 -1.95 -5.45 -2.98
CA GLN A 104 -0.72 -4.65 -2.84
C GLN A 104 0.55 -5.52 -2.77
N LYS A 105 0.73 -6.40 -3.76
CA LYS A 105 1.85 -7.37 -3.84
C LYS A 105 1.89 -8.33 -2.64
N GLY A 106 2.98 -9.10 -2.49
CA GLY A 106 3.13 -10.08 -1.42
C GLY A 106 3.62 -9.49 -0.10
N VAL A 107 3.29 -10.13 1.03
CA VAL A 107 3.66 -9.73 2.41
C VAL A 107 5.15 -9.40 2.58
N MET A 108 6.03 -10.16 1.94
CA MET A 108 7.48 -9.97 2.08
C MET A 108 7.95 -8.76 1.29
N TRP A 109 7.38 -8.53 0.10
CA TRP A 109 7.61 -7.32 -0.67
C TRP A 109 7.15 -6.10 0.13
N TRP A 110 5.91 -6.14 0.63
CA TRP A 110 5.32 -5.05 1.39
C TRP A 110 6.16 -4.73 2.63
N ALA A 111 6.53 -5.76 3.41
CA ALA A 111 7.37 -5.58 4.59
C ALA A 111 8.79 -5.09 4.27
N SER A 112 9.40 -5.57 3.18
CA SER A 112 10.72 -5.09 2.74
C SER A 112 10.69 -3.61 2.36
N THR A 113 9.71 -3.21 1.55
CA THR A 113 9.52 -1.83 1.09
C THR A 113 9.18 -0.91 2.27
N HIS A 114 8.28 -1.34 3.15
CA HIS A 114 7.90 -0.56 4.34
C HIS A 114 9.06 -0.36 5.32
N ARG A 115 9.84 -1.42 5.56
CA ARG A 115 11.07 -1.32 6.38
C ARG A 115 12.11 -0.41 5.74
N GLN A 116 12.18 -0.35 4.40
CA GLN A 116 13.03 0.62 3.68
C GLN A 116 12.54 2.04 3.90
N HIS A 117 11.23 2.29 3.73
CA HIS A 117 10.61 3.59 3.97
C HIS A 117 10.94 4.08 5.39
N HIS A 118 10.67 3.31 6.44
CA HIS A 118 11.01 3.74 7.81
C HIS A 118 12.50 4.00 8.03
N LYS A 119 13.38 3.22 7.39
CA LYS A 119 14.83 3.38 7.56
C LYS A 119 15.35 4.67 6.90
N TYR A 120 14.70 5.10 5.82
CA TYR A 120 15.15 6.20 4.98
C TYR A 120 14.09 7.28 4.78
N SER A 121 13.11 7.39 5.68
CA SER A 121 11.94 8.26 5.50
C SER A 121 12.38 9.67 5.15
N ASP A 122 11.82 10.20 4.07
CA ASP A 122 12.15 11.50 3.48
C ASP A 122 13.60 11.74 3.03
N LEU A 123 14.41 10.69 2.97
CA LEU A 123 15.73 10.68 2.35
C LEU A 123 15.65 10.11 0.92
N PRO A 124 16.70 10.29 0.10
CA PRO A 124 16.66 9.85 -1.31
C PRO A 124 16.29 8.38 -1.53
N TRP A 125 16.61 7.50 -0.58
CA TRP A 125 16.32 6.04 -0.65
C TRP A 125 14.93 5.64 -0.15
N ASP A 126 14.09 6.59 0.25
CA ASP A 126 12.67 6.33 0.52
C ASP A 126 11.95 6.01 -0.80
N PRO A 127 11.28 4.84 -0.93
CA PRO A 127 10.57 4.47 -2.15
C PRO A 127 9.49 5.47 -2.57
N HIS A 128 8.90 6.20 -1.62
CA HIS A 128 7.73 7.04 -1.88
C HIS A 128 7.76 8.33 -1.05
N SER A 129 8.92 8.95 -0.89
CA SER A 129 9.01 10.24 -0.20
C SER A 129 8.41 11.37 -1.05
N PRO A 130 7.42 12.12 -0.52
CA PRO A 130 6.94 13.33 -1.15
C PRO A 130 8.00 14.43 -1.11
N ALA A 131 8.81 14.53 -0.04
CA ALA A 131 9.86 15.55 0.09
C ALA A 131 10.97 15.42 -0.97
N GLN A 132 11.21 14.22 -1.50
CA GLN A 132 12.23 13.98 -2.52
C GLN A 132 11.67 14.07 -3.95
N ARG A 133 10.45 13.61 -4.19
CA ARG A 133 9.92 13.38 -5.55
C ARG A 133 8.53 13.98 -5.81
N GLY A 134 7.98 14.72 -4.86
CA GLY A 134 6.67 15.37 -4.96
C GLY A 134 5.51 14.48 -4.54
N LEU A 135 4.36 15.10 -4.30
CA LEU A 135 3.17 14.46 -3.75
C LEU A 135 2.58 13.43 -4.71
N PHE A 136 2.56 13.73 -6.01
CA PHE A 136 2.02 12.81 -7.02
C PHE A 136 2.84 11.52 -7.10
N TYR A 137 4.17 11.63 -7.03
CA TYR A 137 5.05 10.47 -7.03
C TYR A 137 4.81 9.62 -5.79
N ALA A 138 4.79 10.23 -4.60
CA ALA A 138 4.53 9.53 -3.34
C ALA A 138 3.15 8.85 -3.29
N HIS A 139 2.14 9.48 -3.91
CA HIS A 139 0.78 8.93 -3.92
C HIS A 139 0.64 7.76 -4.90
N VAL A 140 1.08 7.92 -6.17
CA VAL A 140 0.82 6.90 -7.21
C VAL A 140 2.05 6.63 -8.09
N GLY A 141 2.87 7.64 -8.38
CA GLY A 141 3.97 7.49 -9.34
C GLY A 141 4.95 6.37 -8.99
N TRP A 142 5.26 6.18 -7.71
CA TRP A 142 6.18 5.14 -7.24
C TRP A 142 5.73 3.71 -7.55
N ILE A 143 4.42 3.48 -7.72
CA ILE A 143 3.85 2.16 -8.06
C ILE A 143 4.33 1.68 -9.43
N PHE A 144 4.66 2.61 -10.32
CA PHE A 144 5.13 2.32 -11.69
C PHE A 144 6.66 2.34 -11.82
N ASP A 145 7.39 2.58 -10.74
CA ASP A 145 8.85 2.61 -10.72
C ASP A 145 9.43 1.22 -10.44
N ARG A 146 10.04 0.63 -11.46
CA ARG A 146 10.57 -0.75 -11.42
C ARG A 146 11.70 -0.94 -10.43
N ASN A 147 12.35 0.14 -10.01
CA ASN A 147 13.36 0.09 -8.96
C ASN A 147 12.80 -0.47 -7.63
N HIS A 148 11.47 -0.49 -7.46
CA HIS A 148 10.79 -1.00 -6.27
C HIS A 148 10.01 -2.30 -6.51
N ASP A 149 10.20 -2.98 -7.64
CA ASP A 149 9.43 -4.21 -7.93
C ASP A 149 9.93 -5.44 -7.16
N GLU A 150 11.23 -5.49 -6.90
CA GLU A 150 11.85 -6.64 -6.26
C GLU A 150 11.73 -6.59 -4.73
N THR A 151 11.68 -7.78 -4.12
CA THR A 151 11.74 -7.92 -2.66
C THR A 151 13.20 -8.02 -2.23
N ASP A 152 13.67 -7.08 -1.40
CA ASP A 152 14.97 -7.20 -0.75
C ASP A 152 14.89 -8.23 0.38
N MET A 153 15.24 -9.48 0.06
CA MET A 153 15.20 -10.61 0.99
C MET A 153 16.11 -10.42 2.21
N GLU A 154 17.14 -9.58 2.13
CA GLU A 154 18.01 -9.29 3.25
C GLU A 154 17.27 -8.53 4.36
N ARG A 155 16.28 -7.71 3.99
CA ARG A 155 15.45 -6.96 4.96
C ARG A 155 14.39 -7.81 5.63
N VAL A 156 14.06 -8.98 5.08
CA VAL A 156 12.95 -9.84 5.53
C VAL A 156 13.39 -11.28 5.80
N LYS A 157 14.66 -11.50 6.15
CA LYS A 157 15.21 -12.84 6.52
C LYS A 157 14.38 -13.57 7.58
N ASP A 158 13.80 -12.82 8.51
CA ASP A 158 12.90 -13.32 9.54
C ASP A 158 11.60 -13.92 9.01
N LEU A 159 11.12 -13.45 7.85
CA LEU A 159 9.95 -13.97 7.17
C LEU A 159 10.34 -15.07 6.16
N ALA A 160 11.51 -14.92 5.53
CA ALA A 160 12.02 -15.86 4.52
C ALA A 160 12.24 -17.28 5.05
N ARG A 161 12.37 -17.46 6.37
CA ARG A 161 12.46 -18.78 7.02
C ARG A 161 11.16 -19.61 6.97
N TYR A 162 10.02 -19.01 6.57
CA TYR A 162 8.72 -19.66 6.49
C TYR A 162 8.38 -20.01 5.04
N PRO A 163 8.48 -21.30 4.62
CA PRO A 163 8.27 -21.70 3.23
C PRO A 163 6.90 -21.31 2.67
N GLU A 164 5.85 -21.35 3.49
CA GLU A 164 4.50 -20.94 3.11
C GLU A 164 4.41 -19.46 2.75
N LEU A 165 5.16 -18.59 3.42
CA LEU A 165 5.21 -17.16 3.10
C LEU A 165 6.05 -16.91 1.84
N VAL A 166 7.10 -17.69 1.64
CA VAL A 166 7.89 -17.64 0.40
C VAL A 166 7.06 -18.07 -0.80
N TRP A 167 6.32 -19.18 -0.67
CA TRP A 167 5.40 -19.64 -1.71
C TRP A 167 4.31 -18.61 -1.99
N LEU A 168 3.65 -18.13 -0.94
CA LEU A 168 2.56 -17.16 -1.09
C LEU A 168 3.07 -15.82 -1.66
N GLY A 169 4.29 -15.40 -1.32
CA GLY A 169 4.92 -14.21 -1.90
C GLY A 169 5.17 -14.33 -3.41
N LYS A 170 5.56 -15.53 -3.90
CA LYS A 170 5.71 -15.81 -5.35
C LYS A 170 4.35 -15.84 -6.05
N HIS A 171 3.31 -16.29 -5.35
CA HIS A 171 1.95 -16.43 -5.86
C HIS A 171 0.99 -15.39 -5.26
N TRP A 172 1.47 -14.17 -5.02
CA TRP A 172 0.74 -13.15 -4.26
C TRP A 172 -0.59 -12.74 -4.90
N MET A 173 -0.79 -13.00 -6.20
CA MET A 173 -2.05 -12.74 -6.88
C MET A 173 -3.15 -13.77 -6.56
N VAL A 174 -2.82 -14.91 -5.94
CA VAL A 174 -3.80 -15.94 -5.61
C VAL A 174 -4.89 -15.42 -4.65
N PRO A 175 -4.57 -14.79 -3.50
CA PRO A 175 -5.60 -14.25 -2.60
C PRO A 175 -6.54 -13.20 -3.25
N PRO A 176 -6.06 -12.17 -3.96
CA PRO A 176 -6.97 -11.19 -4.56
C PRO A 176 -7.78 -11.77 -5.73
N ILE A 177 -7.21 -12.66 -6.56
CA ILE A 177 -7.98 -13.34 -7.63
C ILE A 177 -9.06 -14.22 -7.01
N ALA A 178 -8.73 -15.01 -5.99
CA ALA A 178 -9.71 -15.85 -5.31
C ALA A 178 -10.86 -15.01 -4.71
N LEU A 179 -10.54 -13.89 -4.06
CA LEU A 179 -11.56 -12.97 -3.54
C LEU A 179 -12.44 -12.39 -4.66
N GLY A 180 -11.85 -11.93 -5.76
CA GLY A 180 -12.59 -11.40 -6.91
C GLY A 180 -13.52 -12.44 -7.53
N VAL A 181 -13.04 -13.68 -7.72
CA VAL A 181 -13.85 -14.80 -8.22
C VAL A 181 -14.99 -15.13 -7.27
N LEU A 182 -14.75 -15.14 -5.95
CA LEU A 182 -15.81 -15.39 -4.96
C LEU A 182 -16.88 -14.30 -5.02
N VAL A 183 -16.49 -13.02 -5.06
CA VAL A 183 -17.44 -11.91 -5.16
C VAL A 183 -18.26 -12.03 -6.45
N TRP A 184 -17.62 -12.29 -7.58
CA TRP A 184 -18.30 -12.51 -8.86
C TRP A 184 -19.24 -13.71 -8.82
N TRP A 185 -18.84 -14.81 -8.20
CA TRP A 185 -19.65 -16.03 -8.10
C TRP A 185 -20.97 -15.78 -7.36
N PHE A 186 -20.96 -14.98 -6.30
CA PHE A 186 -22.15 -14.70 -5.50
C PHE A 186 -22.97 -13.50 -5.98
N LEU A 187 -22.33 -12.49 -6.57
CA LEU A 187 -22.96 -11.19 -6.88
C LEU A 187 -22.88 -10.81 -8.37
N GLY A 188 -22.35 -11.69 -9.21
CA GLY A 188 -22.20 -11.47 -10.64
C GLY A 188 -21.28 -10.31 -11.00
N TRP A 189 -21.49 -9.75 -12.19
CA TRP A 189 -20.65 -8.68 -12.72
C TRP A 189 -20.78 -7.37 -11.95
N SER A 190 -21.98 -7.00 -11.46
CA SER A 190 -22.15 -5.78 -10.66
C SER A 190 -21.35 -5.85 -9.36
N GLY A 191 -21.39 -6.99 -8.68
CA GLY A 191 -20.60 -7.24 -7.48
C GLY A 191 -19.09 -7.28 -7.74
N LEU A 192 -18.64 -7.86 -8.85
CA LEU A 192 -17.22 -7.79 -9.21
C LEU A 192 -16.76 -6.35 -9.42
N LEU A 193 -17.50 -5.57 -10.22
CA LEU A 193 -17.15 -4.20 -10.59
C LEU A 193 -17.21 -3.22 -9.40
N ILE A 194 -18.27 -3.27 -8.61
CA ILE A 194 -18.44 -2.38 -7.45
C ILE A 194 -17.89 -3.00 -6.18
N GLY A 195 -18.35 -4.20 -5.83
CA GLY A 195 -17.96 -4.88 -4.60
C GLY A 195 -16.45 -5.10 -4.49
N PHE A 196 -15.81 -5.67 -5.51
CA PHE A 196 -14.37 -5.98 -5.47
C PHE A 196 -13.47 -4.91 -6.11
N MET A 197 -13.74 -4.51 -7.35
CA MET A 197 -12.82 -3.66 -8.11
C MET A 197 -12.80 -2.22 -7.59
N LEU A 198 -13.97 -1.58 -7.45
CA LEU A 198 -14.05 -0.22 -6.89
C LEU A 198 -13.50 -0.17 -5.46
N SER A 199 -13.86 -1.13 -4.60
CA SER A 199 -13.33 -1.17 -3.24
C SER A 199 -11.81 -1.35 -3.20
N THR A 200 -11.21 -2.05 -4.19
CA THR A 200 -9.75 -2.19 -4.31
C THR A 200 -9.10 -0.87 -4.71
N ALA A 201 -9.66 -0.15 -5.69
CA ALA A 201 -9.16 1.17 -6.07
C ALA A 201 -9.25 2.19 -4.91
N LEU A 202 -10.39 2.21 -4.20
CA LEU A 202 -10.56 3.04 -3.00
C LEU A 202 -9.57 2.67 -1.90
N LEU A 203 -9.36 1.38 -1.65
CA LEU A 203 -8.40 0.89 -0.66
C LEU A 203 -6.98 1.35 -0.98
N TRP A 204 -6.56 1.23 -2.24
CA TRP A 204 -5.26 1.70 -2.70
C TRP A 204 -5.06 3.18 -2.41
N HIS A 205 -5.98 4.04 -2.87
CA HIS A 205 -5.89 5.47 -2.58
C HIS A 205 -5.91 5.78 -1.09
N GLY A 206 -6.75 5.09 -0.31
CA GLY A 206 -6.77 5.18 1.15
C GLY A 206 -5.40 4.93 1.76
N THR A 207 -4.72 3.86 1.36
CA THR A 207 -3.35 3.59 1.85
C THR A 207 -2.32 4.58 1.33
N TYR A 208 -2.42 4.99 0.05
CA TYR A 208 -1.46 5.91 -0.56
C TYR A 208 -1.52 7.31 0.05
N THR A 209 -2.66 7.68 0.65
CA THR A 209 -2.73 8.93 1.43
C THR A 209 -1.79 8.94 2.64
N ILE A 210 -1.42 7.78 3.19
CA ILE A 210 -0.44 7.74 4.28
C ILE A 210 0.96 8.11 3.75
N ASN A 211 1.36 7.60 2.59
CA ASN A 211 2.64 7.97 1.99
C ASN A 211 2.69 9.44 1.55
N SER A 212 1.54 10.00 1.14
CA SER A 212 1.49 11.33 0.54
C SER A 212 0.94 12.40 1.49
N LEU A 213 -0.32 12.29 1.90
CA LEU A 213 -1.01 13.33 2.66
C LEU A 213 -0.57 13.38 4.12
N SER A 214 -0.18 12.26 4.73
CA SER A 214 0.28 12.25 6.13
C SER A 214 1.65 12.95 6.31
N HIS A 215 2.40 13.16 5.23
CA HIS A 215 3.67 13.92 5.27
C HIS A 215 3.48 15.43 4.99
N VAL A 216 2.26 15.84 4.65
CA VAL A 216 1.96 17.23 4.27
C VAL A 216 0.92 17.86 5.19
N PHE A 217 -0.14 17.13 5.52
CA PHE A 217 -1.30 17.64 6.26
C PHE A 217 -1.41 17.00 7.63
N GLY A 218 -1.27 17.80 8.67
CA GLY A 218 -1.46 17.37 10.06
C GLY A 218 -0.53 18.07 11.03
N THR A 219 -0.42 17.51 12.22
CA THR A 219 0.43 18.02 13.31
C THR A 219 1.56 17.08 13.64
N GLN A 220 2.76 17.60 13.84
CA GLN A 220 3.90 16.82 14.31
C GLN A 220 4.07 17.05 15.81
N ARG A 221 3.74 16.05 16.61
CA ARG A 221 3.84 16.13 18.09
C ARG A 221 5.21 15.68 18.61
N PHE A 222 5.88 14.79 17.89
CA PHE A 222 7.14 14.18 18.27
C PHE A 222 8.23 14.51 17.25
N GLU A 223 9.46 14.67 17.72
CA GLU A 223 10.64 14.84 16.85
C GLU A 223 11.03 13.49 16.24
N SER A 224 10.39 13.12 15.13
CA SER A 224 10.62 11.86 14.40
C SER A 224 11.85 11.90 13.50
N GLY A 225 12.32 13.10 13.12
CA GLY A 225 13.41 13.29 12.15
C GLY A 225 12.99 13.13 10.69
N ASP A 226 11.68 12.97 10.43
CA ASP A 226 11.02 12.94 9.13
C ASP A 226 9.89 13.98 9.08
N THR A 227 9.16 14.01 7.97
CA THR A 227 8.05 14.94 7.72
C THR A 227 6.68 14.38 8.10
N SER A 228 6.61 13.22 8.78
CA SER A 228 5.35 12.57 9.16
C SER A 228 4.51 13.44 10.11
N ARG A 229 3.19 13.39 9.95
CA ARG A 229 2.22 14.19 10.70
C ARG A 229 1.02 13.35 11.10
N ASN A 230 0.47 13.67 12.27
CA ASN A 230 -0.79 13.11 12.75
C ASN A 230 -1.97 13.84 12.11
N ASN A 231 -2.88 13.06 11.54
CA ASN A 231 -4.09 13.48 10.83
C ASN A 231 -5.27 12.58 11.22
N TRP A 232 -6.17 13.12 12.04
CA TRP A 232 -7.30 12.37 12.59
C TRP A 232 -8.26 11.82 11.51
N ALA A 233 -8.43 12.52 10.39
CA ALA A 233 -9.32 12.08 9.31
C ALA A 233 -8.72 10.89 8.57
N LEU A 234 -7.41 10.93 8.28
CA LEU A 234 -6.69 9.79 7.73
C LEU A 234 -6.67 8.62 8.71
N ALA A 235 -6.52 8.87 10.02
CA ALA A 235 -6.51 7.82 11.03
C ALA A 235 -7.86 7.09 11.09
N LEU A 236 -8.99 7.79 10.95
CA LEU A 236 -10.30 7.15 10.86
C LEU A 236 -10.45 6.32 9.58
N LEU A 237 -10.04 6.87 8.42
CA LEU A 237 -10.15 6.19 7.13
C LEU A 237 -9.29 4.92 7.06
N THR A 238 -8.10 4.96 7.67
CA THR A 238 -7.07 3.91 7.60
C THR A 238 -7.02 3.01 8.83
N LEU A 239 -7.96 3.20 9.76
CA LEU A 239 -8.06 2.42 11.00
C LEU A 239 -6.80 2.53 11.89
N GLY A 240 -6.26 3.74 11.98
CA GLY A 240 -5.21 4.13 12.93
C GLY A 240 -3.82 4.33 12.32
N GLU A 241 -3.72 4.63 11.03
CA GLU A 241 -2.44 4.89 10.33
C GLU A 241 -2.18 6.36 9.99
N GLY A 242 -3.07 7.26 10.45
CA GLY A 242 -3.02 8.69 10.11
C GLY A 242 -2.37 9.56 11.14
#